data_AF-B4JUJ2-F1
#
_entry.id   AF-B4JUJ2-F1
#
_cell.length_a   1.000
_cell.length_b   1.000
_cell.length_c   1.000
_cell.angle_alpha   90.00
_cell.angle_beta   90.00
_cell.angle_gamma   90.00
#
_symmetry.space_group_name_H-M   'P 1'
#
loop_
_entity.id
_entity.type
_entity.pdbx_description
1 polymer ?
#
loop_
_entity_poly.entity_id
_entity_poly.type
_entity_poly.pdbx_seq_one_letter_code
_entity_poly.pdbx_strand_id
1 'polypeptide(L)'
;MSLNDSFNKYEMGETREVLQRQRLIANAIKSDVNWTHIANVGGGCPIVTVVYKPEGRQCDISFSCGLTYSQNMLVKHLFDMQPIARYMVIFLRGWIKDIQLHSEFRNHILILMVIFFLQHEHYLPGIDKLQANQSASIGGMCILRKTNQIGY
;
A
#
# COMPACT_ATOMS: atom_id res chain seq x y z
N MET A 1 -13.51 10.43 20.13
CA MET A 1 -13.16 10.99 18.81
C MET A 1 -12.98 9.81 17.85
N SER A 2 -14.05 9.41 17.16
CA SER A 2 -14.02 8.24 16.27
C SER A 2 -13.29 8.59 14.97
N LEU A 3 -12.22 7.86 14.67
CA LEU A 3 -11.61 7.88 13.34
C LEU A 3 -12.63 7.31 12.36
N ASN A 4 -13.04 8.17 11.44
CA ASN A 4 -14.19 8.03 10.55
C ASN A 4 -14.10 6.75 9.69
N ASP A 5 -15.24 6.06 9.50
CA ASP A 5 -15.43 4.86 8.67
C ASP A 5 -15.16 5.10 7.16
N SER A 6 -14.75 6.31 6.78
CA SER A 6 -14.47 6.71 5.40
C SER A 6 -13.25 6.02 4.78
N PHE A 7 -12.33 5.49 5.59
CA PHE A 7 -11.19 4.70 5.08
C PHE A 7 -11.62 3.35 4.47
N ASN A 8 -12.82 2.87 4.81
CA ASN A 8 -13.35 1.58 4.35
C ASN A 8 -14.11 1.68 3.02
N LYS A 9 -14.34 2.89 2.50
CA LYS A 9 -14.95 3.08 1.17
C LYS A 9 -13.86 3.18 0.11
N TYR A 10 -13.73 2.14 -0.70
CA TYR A 10 -13.00 2.21 -1.96
C TYR A 10 -13.91 2.88 -2.99
N GLU A 11 -13.65 4.14 -3.29
CA GLU A 11 -14.26 4.84 -4.41
C GLU A 11 -13.25 4.90 -5.54
N MET A 12 -13.51 4.18 -6.63
CA MET A 12 -12.64 4.19 -7.79
C MET A 12 -12.85 5.51 -8.56
N GLY A 13 -11.80 6.31 -8.68
CA GLY A 13 -11.76 7.47 -9.58
C GLY A 13 -11.63 8.84 -8.90
N GLU A 14 -11.27 9.84 -9.71
CA GLU A 14 -11.17 11.24 -9.32
C GLU A 14 -12.56 11.89 -9.20
N THR A 15 -13.32 11.50 -8.19
CA THR A 15 -14.57 12.23 -7.92
C THR A 15 -14.25 13.67 -7.51
N ARG A 16 -15.18 14.59 -7.79
CA ARG A 16 -15.03 16.01 -7.39
C ARG A 16 -14.77 16.15 -5.88
N GLU A 17 -15.39 15.29 -5.07
CA GLU A 17 -15.19 15.27 -3.63
C GLU A 17 -13.76 14.85 -3.24
N VAL A 18 -13.22 13.80 -3.86
CA VAL A 18 -11.84 13.34 -3.64
C VAL A 18 -10.84 14.43 -4.03
N LEU A 19 -11.02 15.08 -5.18
CA LEU A 19 -10.17 16.20 -5.61
C LEU A 19 -10.27 17.41 -4.67
N GLN A 20 -11.47 17.70 -4.15
CA GLN A 20 -11.65 18.77 -3.17
C GLN A 20 -10.92 18.47 -1.87
N ARG A 21 -11.01 17.22 -1.37
CA ARG A 21 -10.25 16.78 -0.20
C ARG A 21 -8.73 16.86 -0.43
N GLN A 22 -8.25 16.48 -1.62
CA GLN A 22 -6.84 16.63 -2.00
C GLN A 22 -6.35 18.07 -1.85
N ARG A 23 -7.13 19.03 -2.36
CA ARG A 23 -6.80 20.47 -2.28
C ARG A 23 -6.80 20.97 -0.84
N LEU A 24 -7.79 20.55 -0.04
CA LEU A 24 -7.85 20.92 1.38
C LEU A 24 -6.61 20.43 2.15
N ILE A 25 -6.22 19.18 1.94
CA ILE A 25 -5.01 18.60 2.56
C ILE A 25 -3.76 19.35 2.08
N ALA A 26 -3.62 19.57 0.77
CA ALA A 26 -2.47 20.30 0.23
C ALA A 26 -2.37 21.73 0.80
N ASN A 27 -3.49 22.42 0.97
CA ASN A 27 -3.52 23.77 1.55
C ASN A 27 -3.14 23.76 3.03
N ALA A 28 -3.64 22.80 3.82
CA ALA A 28 -3.25 22.64 5.23
C ALA A 28 -1.75 22.39 5.39
N ILE A 29 -1.16 21.60 4.48
CA ILE A 29 0.28 21.31 4.50
C ILE A 29 1.10 22.55 4.11
N LYS A 30 0.63 23.33 3.13
CA LYS A 30 1.29 24.59 2.73
C LYS A 30 1.34 25.61 3.86
N SER A 31 0.38 25.59 4.78
CA SER A 31 0.38 26.47 5.96
C SER A 31 1.31 26.01 7.09
N ASP A 32 1.85 24.79 7.04
CA ASP A 32 2.74 24.27 8.08
C ASP A 32 4.22 24.58 7.78
N VAL A 33 4.93 25.13 8.77
CA VAL A 33 6.33 25.53 8.65
C VAL A 33 7.29 24.35 8.44
N ASN A 34 6.94 23.16 8.91
CA ASN A 34 7.79 21.96 8.86
C ASN A 34 7.64 21.18 7.55
N TRP A 35 6.67 21.52 6.71
CA TRP A 35 6.39 20.77 5.50
C TRP A 35 6.62 21.63 4.25
N THR A 36 6.98 20.95 3.15
CA THR A 36 7.02 21.52 1.81
C THR A 36 6.07 20.72 0.93
N HIS A 37 5.10 21.39 0.32
CA HIS A 37 4.27 20.79 -0.72
C HIS A 37 5.09 20.63 -2.01
N ILE A 38 5.05 19.45 -2.63
CA ILE A 38 5.74 19.18 -3.90
C ILE A 38 4.74 19.12 -5.05
N ALA A 39 3.73 18.25 -4.95
CA ALA A 39 2.78 18.02 -6.04
C ALA A 39 1.45 17.47 -5.55
N ASN A 40 0.40 17.71 -6.35
CA ASN A 40 -0.83 16.95 -6.29
C ASN A 40 -0.83 16.01 -7.50
N VAL A 41 -0.84 14.71 -7.27
CA VAL A 41 -0.85 13.71 -8.34
C VAL A 41 -2.26 13.14 -8.45
N GLY A 42 -2.79 13.13 -9.66
CA GLY A 42 -4.09 12.54 -9.99
C GLY A 42 -4.04 11.02 -10.18
N GLY A 43 -5.11 10.46 -10.74
CA GLY A 43 -5.29 9.05 -11.06
C GLY A 43 -6.32 8.35 -10.18
N GLY A 44 -6.37 7.01 -10.28
CA GLY A 44 -7.34 6.18 -9.54
C GLY A 44 -7.23 6.28 -8.01
N CYS A 45 -6.09 6.75 -7.49
CA CYS A 45 -5.88 7.09 -6.08
C CYS A 45 -5.11 8.42 -6.02
N PRO A 46 -5.80 9.57 -5.94
CA PRO A 46 -5.14 10.87 -5.85
C PRO A 46 -4.28 10.98 -4.58
N ILE A 47 -3.08 11.54 -4.71
CA ILE A 47 -2.12 11.70 -3.62
C ILE A 47 -1.57 13.13 -3.54
N VAL A 48 -1.10 13.52 -2.35
CA VAL A 48 -0.36 14.76 -2.12
C VAL A 48 1.08 14.39 -1.76
N THR A 49 2.03 14.74 -2.63
CA THR A 49 3.46 14.51 -2.40
C THR A 49 4.05 15.70 -1.66
N VAL A 50 4.74 15.42 -0.56
CA VAL A 50 5.26 16.43 0.37
C VAL A 50 6.63 16.03 0.89
N VAL A 51 7.40 16.98 1.40
CA VAL A 51 8.66 16.74 2.10
C VAL A 51 8.56 17.28 3.51
N TYR A 52 8.91 16.44 4.49
CA TYR A 52 9.08 16.87 5.88
C TYR A 52 10.49 17.46 6.04
N LYS A 53 10.56 18.78 6.25
CA LYS A 53 11.81 19.55 6.23
C LYS A 53 12.83 19.10 7.29
N PRO A 54 12.47 18.81 8.55
CA PRO A 54 13.46 18.48 9.58
C PRO A 54 14.33 17.26 9.25
N GLU A 55 13.81 16.30 8.48
CA GLU A 55 14.51 15.06 8.15
C GLU A 55 14.73 14.88 6.64
N GLY A 56 14.24 15.80 5.82
CA GLY A 56 14.30 15.71 4.35
C GLY A 56 13.54 14.53 3.75
N ARG A 57 12.61 13.91 4.49
CA ARG A 57 11.87 12.73 4.02
C ARG A 57 10.71 13.12 3.10
N GLN A 58 10.68 12.56 1.90
CA GLN A 58 9.55 12.68 0.98
C GLN A 58 8.45 11.66 1.34
N CYS A 59 7.21 12.12 1.39
CA CYS A 59 6.04 11.34 1.73
C CYS A 59 4.96 11.53 0.68
N ASP A 60 4.27 10.43 0.33
CA ASP A 60 3.05 10.45 -0.46
C ASP A 60 1.85 10.22 0.45
N ILE A 61 0.95 11.20 0.51
CA ILE A 61 -0.24 11.15 1.36
C ILE A 61 -1.45 10.78 0.51
N SER A 62 -2.02 9.60 0.75
CA SER A 62 -3.30 9.18 0.19
C SER A 62 -4.40 9.27 1.25
N PHE A 63 -5.63 9.55 0.81
CA PHE A 63 -6.78 9.76 1.70
C PHE A 63 -8.06 9.05 1.19
N SER A 64 -7.93 8.25 0.14
CA SER A 64 -9.05 7.55 -0.52
C SER A 64 -8.79 6.07 -0.80
N CYS A 65 -7.61 5.52 -0.48
CA CYS A 65 -7.27 4.13 -0.84
C CYS A 65 -6.92 3.25 0.36
N GLY A 66 -7.96 2.80 1.08
CA GLY A 66 -7.82 1.76 2.11
C GLY A 66 -7.35 0.40 1.55
N LEU A 67 -7.51 0.19 0.23
CA LEU A 67 -7.07 -1.03 -0.45
C LEU A 67 -5.54 -1.16 -0.47
N THR A 68 -4.82 -0.07 -0.78
CA THR A 68 -3.34 -0.06 -0.77
C THR A 68 -2.79 -0.37 0.61
N TYR A 69 -3.38 0.18 1.67
CA TYR A 69 -3.02 -0.16 3.04
C TYR A 69 -3.21 -1.65 3.33
N SER A 70 -4.37 -2.19 2.94
CA SER A 70 -4.72 -3.59 3.17
C SER A 70 -3.81 -4.56 2.39
N GLN A 71 -3.48 -4.23 1.15
CA GLN A 71 -2.50 -4.98 0.35
C GLN A 71 -1.12 -4.98 1.01
N ASN A 72 -0.66 -3.84 1.52
CA ASN A 72 0.61 -3.77 2.24
C ASN A 72 0.60 -4.61 3.52
N MET A 73 -0.54 -4.69 4.22
CA MET A 73 -0.69 -5.55 5.40
C MET A 73 -0.64 -7.04 5.04
N LEU A 74 -1.28 -7.44 3.93
CA LEU A 74 -1.19 -8.80 3.41
C LEU A 74 0.26 -9.16 3.04
N VAL A 75 0.94 -8.31 2.26
CA VAL A 75 2.35 -8.51 1.89
C VAL A 75 3.23 -8.63 3.13
N LYS A 76 3.03 -7.75 4.11
CA LYS A 76 3.78 -7.79 5.37
C LYS A 76 3.55 -9.12 6.09
N HIS A 77 2.30 -9.57 6.19
CA HIS A 77 1.99 -10.85 6.82
C HIS A 77 2.63 -12.04 6.08
N LEU A 78 2.60 -12.05 4.76
CA LEU A 78 3.27 -13.08 3.95
C LEU A 78 4.79 -13.08 4.14
N PHE A 79 5.42 -11.90 4.24
CA PHE A 79 6.85 -11.80 4.52
C PHE A 79 7.20 -12.18 5.97
N ASP A 80 6.30 -11.93 6.93
CA ASP A 80 6.47 -12.39 8.31
C ASP A 80 6.39 -13.92 8.39
N MET A 81 5.50 -14.56 7.60
CA MET A 81 5.42 -16.02 7.49
C MET A 81 6.63 -16.62 6.77
N GLN A 82 7.15 -15.94 5.75
CA GLN A 82 8.26 -16.45 4.95
C GLN A 82 9.32 -15.37 4.70
N PRO A 83 10.23 -15.11 5.67
CA PRO A 83 11.18 -14.00 5.62
C PRO A 83 12.12 -14.02 4.41
N ILE A 84 12.43 -15.20 3.87
CA ILE A 84 13.24 -15.35 2.66
C ILE A 84 12.64 -14.57 1.47
N ALA A 85 11.30 -14.42 1.41
CA ALA A 85 10.61 -13.65 0.38
C ALA A 85 11.10 -12.19 0.32
N ARG A 86 11.36 -11.58 1.48
CA ARG A 86 11.86 -10.20 1.55
C ARG A 86 13.25 -10.09 0.92
N TYR A 87 14.13 -11.06 1.20
CA TYR A 87 15.47 -11.10 0.63
C TYR A 87 15.44 -11.34 -0.88
N MET A 88 14.56 -12.23 -1.36
CA MET A 88 14.36 -12.47 -2.79
C MET A 88 13.91 -11.20 -3.53
N VAL A 89 12.97 -10.44 -2.96
CA VAL A 89 12.53 -9.16 -3.55
C VAL A 89 13.67 -8.14 -3.57
N ILE A 90 14.47 -8.03 -2.50
CA ILE A 90 15.62 -7.12 -2.46
C ILE A 90 16.64 -7.50 -3.54
N PHE A 91 16.96 -8.79 -3.65
CA PHE A 91 17.85 -9.31 -4.67
C PHE A 91 17.34 -9.00 -6.09
N LEU A 92 16.08 -9.33 -6.39
CA LEU A 92 15.48 -9.06 -7.70
C LEU A 92 15.43 -7.58 -8.05
N ARG A 93 15.19 -6.70 -7.07
CA ARG A 93 15.24 -5.25 -7.28
C ARG A 93 16.64 -4.77 -7.65
N GLY A 94 17.68 -5.30 -7.01
CA GLY A 94 19.07 -5.03 -7.37
C GLY A 94 19.37 -5.53 -8.78
N TRP A 95 19.05 -6.79 -9.05
CA TRP A 95 19.30 -7.41 -10.34
C TRP A 95 18.60 -6.70 -11.51
N ILE A 96 17.32 -6.32 -11.35
CA ILE A 96 16.57 -5.57 -12.36
C ILE A 96 17.16 -4.18 -12.62
N LYS A 97 17.70 -3.54 -11.58
CA LYS A 97 18.42 -2.28 -11.73
C LYS A 97 19.71 -2.48 -12.54
N ASP A 98 20.45 -3.54 -12.27
CA ASP A 98 21.72 -3.84 -12.95
C ASP A 98 21.52 -4.12 -14.45
N ILE A 99 20.42 -4.80 -14.82
CA ILE A 99 20.05 -5.02 -16.24
C ILE A 99 19.24 -3.87 -16.84
N GLN A 100 19.12 -2.73 -16.13
CA GLN A 100 18.47 -1.50 -16.58
C GLN A 100 16.97 -1.60 -16.91
N LEU A 101 16.26 -2.58 -16.33
CA LEU A 101 14.80 -2.77 -16.52
C LEU A 101 13.96 -2.18 -15.38
N HIS A 102 14.55 -1.38 -14.50
CA HIS A 102 13.87 -0.81 -13.33
C HIS A 102 12.75 0.19 -13.67
N SER A 103 12.73 0.76 -14.88
CA SER A 103 11.63 1.60 -15.37
C SER A 103 10.39 0.79 -15.77
N GLU A 104 10.60 -0.45 -16.23
CA GLU A 104 9.54 -1.31 -16.74
C GLU A 104 8.76 -2.01 -15.63
N PHE A 105 9.44 -2.29 -14.51
CA PHE A 105 8.86 -3.01 -13.39
C PHE A 105 8.60 -2.10 -12.18
N ARG A 106 7.33 -1.90 -11.87
CA ARG A 106 6.95 -1.33 -10.57
C ARG A 106 7.35 -2.30 -9.45
N ASN A 107 7.93 -1.79 -8.37
CA ASN A 107 8.34 -2.60 -7.21
C ASN A 107 7.24 -3.55 -6.69
N HIS A 108 5.98 -3.09 -6.72
CA HIS A 108 4.84 -3.90 -6.29
C HIS A 108 4.67 -5.17 -7.14
N ILE A 109 4.94 -5.12 -8.45
CA ILE A 109 4.85 -6.28 -9.33
C ILE A 109 5.91 -7.32 -8.94
N LEU A 110 7.13 -6.89 -8.63
CA LEU A 110 8.20 -7.80 -8.19
C LEU A 110 7.84 -8.52 -6.89
N ILE A 111 7.21 -7.80 -5.96
CA ILE A 111 6.70 -8.38 -4.72
C ILE A 111 5.67 -9.47 -5.02
N LEU A 112 4.70 -9.18 -5.90
CA LEU A 112 3.66 -10.16 -6.26
C LEU A 112 4.24 -11.36 -6.99
N MET A 113 5.23 -11.18 -7.87
CA MET A 113 5.90 -12.28 -8.57
C MET A 113 6.62 -13.22 -7.59
N VAL A 114 7.33 -12.67 -6.59
CA VAL A 114 7.99 -13.49 -5.56
C VAL A 114 6.97 -14.23 -4.71
N ILE A 115 5.90 -13.56 -4.28
CA ILE A 115 4.83 -14.19 -3.52
C ILE A 115 4.21 -15.33 -4.32
N PHE A 116 3.87 -15.09 -5.59
CA PHE A 116 3.29 -16.10 -6.47
C PHE A 116 4.22 -17.30 -6.66
N PHE A 117 5.51 -17.05 -6.90
CA PHE A 117 6.53 -18.09 -7.00
C PHE A 117 6.57 -18.94 -5.71
N LEU A 118 6.60 -18.32 -4.54
CA LEU A 118 6.61 -19.05 -3.27
C LEU A 118 5.30 -19.79 -2.99
N GLN A 119 4.16 -19.29 -3.49
CA GLN A 119 2.88 -20.00 -3.43
C GLN A 119 2.88 -21.24 -4.33
N HIS A 120 3.43 -21.11 -5.54
CA HIS A 120 3.60 -22.21 -6.48
C HIS A 120 4.49 -23.31 -5.88
N GLU A 121 5.61 -22.94 -5.27
CA GLU A 121 6.53 -23.85 -4.56
C GLU A 121 6.02 -24.29 -3.18
N HIS A 122 4.78 -23.98 -2.81
CA HIS A 122 4.13 -24.34 -1.55
C HIS A 122 4.79 -23.81 -0.26
N TYR A 123 5.68 -22.82 -0.36
CA TYR A 123 6.28 -22.12 0.78
C TYR A 123 5.39 -21.01 1.37
N LEU A 124 4.35 -20.60 0.63
CA LEU A 124 3.31 -19.67 1.09
C LEU A 124 1.91 -20.20 0.77
N PRO A 125 0.91 -19.92 1.60
CA PRO A 125 -0.48 -20.26 1.30
C PRO A 125 -1.03 -19.39 0.16
N GLY A 126 -1.95 -19.94 -0.61
CA GLY A 126 -2.78 -19.18 -1.54
C GLY A 126 -3.62 -18.13 -0.81
N ILE A 127 -3.94 -17.03 -1.52
CA ILE A 127 -4.71 -15.93 -0.93
C ILE A 127 -6.13 -16.37 -0.58
N ASP A 128 -6.71 -17.27 -1.37
CA ASP A 128 -7.99 -17.94 -1.11
C ASP A 128 -8.01 -18.64 0.26
N LYS A 129 -6.94 -19.37 0.60
CA LYS A 129 -6.82 -20.06 1.89
C LYS A 129 -6.75 -19.07 3.05
N LEU A 130 -6.05 -17.95 2.88
CA LEU A 130 -5.98 -16.89 3.89
C LEU A 130 -7.34 -16.19 4.09
N GLN A 131 -8.19 -16.18 3.06
CA GLN A 131 -9.51 -15.54 3.06
C GLN A 131 -10.67 -16.47 3.44
N ALA A 132 -10.45 -17.79 3.50
CA ALA A 132 -11.49 -18.81 3.64
C ALA A 132 -12.43 -18.61 4.85
N ASN A 133 -11.99 -17.94 5.92
CA ASN A 133 -12.76 -17.69 7.14
C ASN A 133 -13.09 -16.21 7.39
N GLN A 134 -13.06 -15.37 6.35
CA GLN A 134 -13.20 -13.92 6.49
C GLN A 134 -14.35 -13.37 5.64
N SER A 135 -15.17 -12.50 6.24
CA SER A 135 -16.22 -11.76 5.54
C SER A 135 -15.64 -10.58 4.76
N ALA A 136 -16.15 -10.33 3.56
CA ALA A 136 -15.76 -9.18 2.72
C ALA A 136 -15.95 -7.85 3.49
N SER A 137 -15.00 -6.91 3.35
CA SER A 137 -15.02 -5.68 4.17
C SER A 137 -14.85 -4.37 3.39
N ILE A 138 -14.05 -4.32 2.32
CA ILE A 138 -13.88 -3.11 1.50
C ILE A 138 -14.23 -3.41 0.05
N GLY A 139 -15.29 -2.78 -0.47
CA GLY A 139 -15.67 -2.87 -1.89
C GLY A 139 -15.94 -4.30 -2.39
N GLY A 140 -16.35 -5.22 -1.51
CA GLY A 140 -16.52 -6.64 -1.84
C GLY A 140 -15.26 -7.50 -1.72
N MET A 141 -14.12 -6.92 -1.34
CA MET A 141 -12.85 -7.63 -1.14
C MET A 141 -12.66 -8.01 0.35
N CYS A 142 -12.29 -9.28 0.61
CA CYS A 142 -11.91 -9.75 1.94
C CYS A 142 -10.51 -9.26 2.29
N ILE A 143 -10.39 -8.50 3.37
CA ILE A 143 -9.11 -8.03 3.90
C ILE A 143 -8.75 -8.89 5.08
N LEU A 144 -7.50 -9.36 5.12
CA LEU A 144 -6.94 -10.02 6.29
C LEU A 144 -7.04 -9.09 7.50
N ARG A 145 -8.04 -9.29 8.34
CA ARG A 145 -8.04 -8.68 9.67
C ARG A 145 -7.04 -9.46 10.51
N LYS A 146 -6.07 -8.79 11.12
CA LYS A 146 -5.33 -9.36 12.26
C LYS A 146 -6.37 -9.66 13.34
N THR A 147 -6.85 -10.89 13.39
CA THR A 147 -7.49 -11.39 14.60
C THR A 147 -6.40 -11.50 15.65
N ASN A 148 -6.62 -10.83 16.78
CA ASN A 148 -5.81 -11.01 17.97
C ASN A 148 -5.70 -12.51 18.28
N GLN A 149 -4.47 -12.95 18.55
CA GLN A 149 -4.10 -14.16 19.29
C GLN A 149 -5.02 -15.38 19.14
N ILE A 150 -4.56 -16.39 18.41
CA ILE A 150 -4.82 -17.77 18.81
C ILE A 150 -3.45 -18.32 19.20
N GLY A 151 -3.26 -18.51 20.50
CA GLY A 151 -2.10 -19.16 21.05
C GLY A 151 -2.09 -20.65 20.71
N TYR A 152 -0.87 -21.17 20.61
CA TYR A 152 -0.43 -22.57 20.59
C TYR A 152 -1.18 -23.55 19.69
#